data_AF-A0A519YAC5-F1
#
_entry.id   AF-A0A519YAC5-F1
#
_cell.length_a   1.000
_cell.length_b   1.000
_cell.length_c   1.000
_cell.angle_alpha   90.00
_cell.angle_beta   90.00
_cell.angle_gamma   90.00
#
_symmetry.space_group_name_H-M   'P 1'
#
loop_
_entity.id
_entity.type
_entity.pdbx_description
1 polymer ?
#
loop_
_entity_poly.entity_id
_entity_poly.type
_entity_poly.pdbx_seq_one_letter_code
_entity_poly.pdbx_strand_id
1 'polypeptide(L)'
;MKRGYIILAFMLAGYTAQAQQGFGTSNPAPSSVIDMVATNKGVLFPRVALTSTTTAMPVTAPANALTVFNTAITGDVTPGFYYWSQDTVTPANSKWVKLANSNDLTEPWQVEGTVIKATTNTQNIYQNGNLGIGDFTGNNPTERLDIGSGNVRIREINLNPGIGTDRLLVADANGILKTVDPSLSNKINYSFVEQETGRKWIDGKTVYEITGQFVAGTDFTGVNIYSLIPNFNVPNALLLEVRLVQLNELETRNTTEIQSFDATTGEMIFGTQGSLAVSQLAGQYYIILEYIKEQGIGTGGTEN
;
A
#
# COMPACT_ATOMS: atom_id res chain seq x y z
N MET A 1 10.92 -64.53 78.34
CA MET A 1 11.40 -64.04 77.03
C MET A 1 10.32 -63.41 76.13
N LYS A 2 9.00 -63.63 76.30
CA LYS A 2 7.99 -63.16 75.33
C LYS A 2 7.53 -61.68 75.44
N ARG A 3 7.79 -60.99 76.55
CA ARG A 3 7.32 -59.59 76.77
C ARG A 3 8.21 -58.50 76.16
N GLY A 4 9.49 -58.78 75.96
CA GLY A 4 10.43 -57.81 75.36
C GLY A 4 10.21 -57.58 73.86
N TYR A 5 9.73 -58.59 73.14
CA TYR A 5 9.49 -58.50 71.69
C TYR A 5 8.33 -57.56 71.32
N ILE A 6 7.33 -57.42 72.19
CA ILE A 6 6.20 -56.50 71.95
C ILE A 6 6.65 -55.03 72.03
N ILE A 7 7.52 -54.70 72.98
CA ILE A 7 8.08 -53.35 73.12
C ILE A 7 8.98 -53.00 71.93
N LEU A 8 9.81 -53.95 71.49
CA LEU A 8 10.67 -53.78 70.33
C LEU A 8 9.85 -53.60 69.03
N ALA A 9 8.77 -54.39 68.86
CA ALA A 9 7.87 -54.25 67.72
C ALA A 9 7.13 -52.91 67.69
N PHE A 10 6.73 -52.38 68.85
CA PHE A 10 6.12 -51.05 68.97
C PHE A 10 7.11 -49.90 68.70
N MET A 11 8.39 -50.06 69.05
CA MET A 11 9.43 -49.07 68.74
C MET A 11 9.80 -49.02 67.25
N LEU A 12 9.72 -50.14 66.52
CA LEU A 12 9.97 -50.17 65.07
C LEU A 12 8.78 -49.67 64.24
N ALA A 13 7.54 -49.78 64.75
CA ALA A 13 6.33 -49.40 64.02
C ALA A 13 6.07 -47.88 63.93
N GLY A 14 6.83 -47.05 64.65
CA GLY A 14 6.66 -45.58 64.70
C GLY A 14 7.48 -44.77 63.69
N TYR A 15 8.32 -45.40 62.86
CA TYR A 15 9.18 -44.70 61.91
C TYR A 15 8.54 -44.65 60.52
N THR A 16 7.96 -43.52 60.13
CA THR A 16 7.70 -43.23 58.72
C THR A 16 9.02 -42.80 58.08
N ALA A 17 9.68 -43.70 57.34
CA ALA A 17 10.85 -43.34 56.54
C ALA A 17 10.41 -42.47 55.35
N GLN A 18 10.76 -41.19 55.36
CA GLN A 18 10.58 -40.30 54.20
C GLN A 18 11.70 -40.62 53.20
N ALA A 19 11.34 -41.02 51.97
CA ALA A 19 12.27 -41.50 50.94
C ALA A 19 12.85 -40.39 50.03
N GLN A 20 12.78 -39.13 50.47
CA GLN A 20 13.35 -38.00 49.74
C GLN A 20 14.88 -38.05 49.77
N GLN A 21 15.50 -37.98 48.59
CA GLN A 21 16.95 -38.03 48.47
C GLN A 21 17.50 -36.61 48.31
N GLY A 22 18.06 -36.08 49.41
CA GLY A 22 18.91 -34.89 49.36
C GLY A 22 20.33 -35.25 48.92
N PHE A 23 20.89 -34.49 48.00
CA PHE A 23 22.30 -34.50 47.66
C PHE A 23 22.89 -33.12 48.00
N GLY A 24 23.82 -33.08 48.97
CA GLY A 24 24.38 -31.82 49.45
C GLY A 24 23.47 -31.01 50.39
N THR A 25 22.30 -31.55 50.76
CA THR A 25 21.41 -31.01 51.80
C THR A 25 20.84 -32.15 52.66
N SER A 26 20.74 -31.93 53.97
CA SER A 26 20.04 -32.83 54.91
C SER A 26 18.58 -32.46 55.11
N ASN A 27 18.13 -31.33 54.54
CA ASN A 27 16.76 -30.84 54.60
C ASN A 27 16.27 -30.54 53.19
N PRO A 28 16.05 -31.58 52.35
CA PRO A 28 15.53 -31.40 51.01
C PRO A 28 14.12 -30.78 51.04
N ALA A 29 13.76 -30.02 50.01
CA ALA A 29 12.44 -29.41 49.89
C ALA A 29 11.34 -30.50 49.93
N PRO A 30 10.28 -30.37 50.76
CA PRO A 30 9.25 -31.40 50.91
C PRO A 30 8.49 -31.76 49.62
N SER A 31 8.46 -30.85 48.65
CA SER A 31 7.84 -31.05 47.33
C SER A 31 8.77 -31.70 46.29
N SER A 32 9.95 -32.16 46.69
CA SER A 32 10.95 -32.74 45.79
C SER A 32 11.24 -34.20 46.13
N VAL A 33 11.33 -35.04 45.10
CA VAL A 33 11.83 -36.41 45.24
C VAL A 33 13.37 -36.42 45.30
N ILE A 34 13.99 -35.51 44.55
CA ILE A 34 15.44 -35.27 44.52
C ILE A 34 15.67 -33.77 44.72
N ASP A 35 16.49 -33.41 45.72
CA ASP A 35 16.97 -32.03 45.93
C ASP A 35 18.50 -32.03 45.89
N MET A 36 19.09 -31.18 45.05
CA MET A 36 20.54 -31.12 44.83
C MET A 36 21.04 -29.72 45.12
N VAL A 37 21.80 -29.57 46.21
CA VAL A 37 22.34 -28.28 46.65
C VAL A 37 23.86 -28.30 46.57
N ALA A 38 24.42 -27.43 45.73
CA ALA A 38 25.86 -27.21 45.63
C ALA A 38 26.14 -25.78 45.15
N THR A 39 27.26 -25.18 45.55
CA THR A 39 27.66 -23.82 45.15
C THR A 39 28.46 -23.79 43.85
N ASN A 40 29.08 -24.91 43.46
CA ASN A 40 29.98 -25.00 42.31
C ASN A 40 29.85 -26.33 41.53
N LYS A 41 28.73 -27.04 41.68
CA LYS A 41 28.42 -28.28 40.96
C LYS A 41 27.02 -28.22 40.39
N GLY A 42 26.78 -28.95 39.30
CA GLY A 42 25.47 -29.13 38.70
C GLY A 42 25.16 -30.61 38.45
N VAL A 43 24.03 -30.89 37.81
CA VAL A 43 23.67 -32.25 37.41
C VAL A 43 24.01 -32.50 35.95
N LEU A 44 24.55 -33.67 35.64
CA LEU A 44 24.65 -34.16 34.27
C LEU A 44 23.46 -35.09 34.00
N PHE A 45 22.54 -34.63 33.16
CA PHE A 45 21.50 -35.47 32.60
C PHE A 45 22.08 -36.46 31.58
N PRO A 46 21.39 -37.57 31.27
CA PRO A 46 21.81 -38.52 30.25
C PRO A 46 22.14 -37.82 28.93
N ARG A 47 23.34 -38.06 28.41
CA ARG A 47 23.81 -37.54 27.13
C ARG A 47 23.45 -38.53 26.04
N VAL A 48 22.59 -38.13 25.12
CA VAL A 48 22.01 -39.01 24.12
C VAL A 48 22.24 -38.41 22.74
N ALA A 49 22.64 -39.22 21.75
CA ALA A 49 22.74 -38.77 20.37
C ALA A 49 21.39 -38.98 19.67
N LEU A 50 20.55 -37.95 19.62
CA LEU A 50 19.27 -37.99 18.91
C LEU A 50 19.50 -37.89 17.39
N THR A 51 18.60 -38.47 16.60
CA THR A 51 18.69 -38.44 15.12
C THR A 51 17.68 -37.48 14.49
N SER A 52 16.52 -37.30 15.10
CA SER A 52 15.50 -36.31 14.72
C SER A 52 14.52 -36.09 15.88
N THR A 53 13.83 -34.94 15.91
CA THR A 53 12.83 -34.66 16.94
C THR A 53 11.64 -35.61 16.90
N THR A 54 11.27 -36.13 15.73
CA THR A 54 10.08 -37.00 15.56
C THR A 54 10.38 -38.48 15.81
N THR A 55 11.63 -38.84 16.09
CA THR A 55 12.05 -40.23 16.32
C THR A 55 12.34 -40.47 17.79
N ALA A 56 11.64 -41.44 18.41
CA ALA A 56 11.84 -41.78 19.82
C ALA A 56 13.25 -42.38 20.08
N MET A 57 13.76 -43.20 19.16
CA MET A 57 15.10 -43.75 19.23
C MET A 57 16.16 -42.63 19.34
N PRO A 58 17.25 -42.86 20.09
CA PRO A 58 17.72 -44.13 20.65
C PRO A 58 17.09 -44.50 22.00
N VAL A 59 16.19 -43.69 22.55
CA VAL A 59 15.47 -44.04 23.78
C VAL A 59 14.24 -44.89 23.42
N THR A 60 14.21 -46.13 23.87
CA THR A 60 13.03 -47.00 23.66
C THR A 60 11.92 -46.61 24.62
N ALA A 61 10.71 -46.33 24.09
CA ALA A 61 9.53 -45.97 24.87
C ALA A 61 9.80 -44.87 25.93
N PRO A 62 10.30 -43.69 25.53
CA PRO A 62 10.58 -42.61 26.46
C PRO A 62 9.31 -42.21 27.23
N ALA A 63 9.43 -42.07 28.55
CA ALA A 63 8.34 -41.56 29.38
C ALA A 63 8.04 -40.10 29.04
N ASN A 64 6.80 -39.66 29.25
CA ASN A 64 6.45 -38.25 29.09
C ASN A 64 7.30 -37.37 30.01
N ALA A 65 7.75 -36.23 29.50
CA ALA A 65 8.68 -35.29 30.15
C ALA A 65 10.08 -35.85 30.47
N LEU A 66 10.45 -37.04 29.96
CA LEU A 66 11.82 -37.55 30.07
C LEU A 66 12.80 -36.56 29.44
N THR A 67 13.75 -36.06 30.22
CA THR A 67 14.71 -35.03 29.80
C THR A 67 16.10 -35.61 29.58
N VAL A 68 16.72 -35.27 28.46
CA VAL A 68 18.07 -35.67 28.05
C VAL A 68 18.86 -34.49 27.51
N PHE A 69 20.18 -34.59 27.50
CA PHE A 69 21.03 -33.66 26.75
C PHE A 69 21.40 -34.28 25.40
N ASN A 70 20.91 -33.72 24.30
CA ASN A 70 21.30 -34.13 22.96
C ASN A 70 22.74 -33.72 22.66
N THR A 71 23.55 -34.64 22.11
CA THR A 71 24.93 -34.37 21.71
C THR A 71 25.13 -34.29 20.19
N ALA A 72 24.13 -34.69 19.40
CA ALA A 72 24.26 -34.80 17.95
C ALA A 72 23.85 -33.51 17.21
N ILE A 73 24.46 -33.31 16.04
CA ILE A 73 23.98 -32.40 14.99
C ILE A 73 23.53 -33.30 13.85
N THR A 74 22.25 -33.67 13.82
CA THR A 74 21.70 -34.64 12.86
C THR A 74 20.23 -34.33 12.63
N GLY A 75 19.78 -34.39 11.36
CA GLY A 75 18.41 -34.02 11.02
C GLY A 75 18.08 -32.60 11.48
N ASP A 76 17.04 -32.47 12.30
CA ASP A 76 16.54 -31.22 12.87
C ASP A 76 16.97 -31.00 14.35
N VAL A 77 17.82 -31.88 14.90
CA VAL A 77 18.33 -31.73 16.27
C VAL A 77 19.72 -31.08 16.30
N THR A 78 19.93 -30.27 17.34
CA THR A 78 21.22 -29.63 17.65
C THR A 78 21.56 -29.88 19.12
N PRO A 79 22.82 -29.74 19.56
CA PRO A 79 23.15 -29.92 20.98
C PRO A 79 22.33 -29.03 21.90
N GLY A 80 21.82 -29.60 22.99
CA GLY A 80 20.95 -28.91 23.93
C GLY A 80 20.09 -29.86 24.74
N PHE A 81 19.31 -29.32 25.68
CA PHE A 81 18.36 -30.14 26.43
C PHE A 81 17.08 -30.38 25.64
N TYR A 82 16.61 -31.62 25.65
CA TYR A 82 15.36 -32.03 25.03
C TYR A 82 14.53 -32.80 26.05
N TYR A 83 13.21 -32.65 25.98
CA TYR A 83 12.30 -33.53 26.70
C TYR A 83 11.36 -34.24 25.73
N TRP A 84 10.95 -35.46 26.08
CA TRP A 84 9.96 -36.20 25.31
C TRP A 84 8.56 -35.66 25.60
N SER A 85 7.89 -35.14 24.57
CA SER A 85 6.49 -34.72 24.62
C SER A 85 5.64 -35.85 24.06
N GLN A 86 4.94 -36.57 24.93
CA GLN A 86 4.04 -37.64 24.53
C GLN A 86 2.65 -37.08 24.19
N ASP A 87 2.17 -37.32 22.97
CA ASP A 87 0.76 -37.06 22.61
C ASP A 87 -0.07 -38.31 22.95
N THR A 88 -0.94 -38.18 23.95
CA THR A 88 -1.79 -39.28 24.43
C THR A 88 -2.99 -39.56 23.54
N VAL A 89 -3.35 -38.63 22.64
CA VAL A 89 -4.48 -38.78 21.71
C VAL A 89 -3.99 -39.35 20.38
N THR A 90 -2.88 -38.82 19.86
CA THR A 90 -2.28 -39.26 18.58
C THR A 90 -0.81 -39.60 18.79
N PRO A 91 -0.46 -40.84 19.21
CA PRO A 91 0.90 -41.22 19.57
C PRO A 91 1.97 -40.92 18.52
N ALA A 92 1.62 -40.96 17.24
CA ALA A 92 2.47 -40.62 16.11
C ALA A 92 2.96 -39.14 16.10
N ASN A 93 2.29 -38.23 16.82
CA ASN A 93 2.70 -36.84 16.95
C ASN A 93 3.68 -36.59 18.11
N SER A 94 3.98 -37.63 18.91
CA SER A 94 4.94 -37.53 20.01
C SER A 94 6.33 -37.19 19.48
N LYS A 95 7.05 -36.32 20.18
CA LYS A 95 8.33 -35.80 19.69
C LYS A 95 9.23 -35.30 20.82
N TRP A 96 10.52 -35.25 20.54
CA TRP A 96 11.49 -34.50 21.34
C TRP A 96 11.30 -33.00 21.13
N VAL A 97 11.18 -32.26 22.23
CA VAL A 97 11.07 -30.81 22.22
C VAL A 97 12.33 -30.22 22.84
N LYS A 98 13.03 -29.38 22.07
CA LYS A 98 14.21 -28.65 22.57
C LYS A 98 13.76 -27.62 23.60
N LEU A 99 14.43 -27.58 24.75
CA LEU A 99 14.34 -26.47 25.69
C LEU A 99 15.12 -25.29 25.08
N ALA A 100 14.38 -24.41 24.40
CA ALA A 100 14.93 -23.27 23.69
C ALA A 100 15.55 -22.24 24.63
N ASN A 101 16.64 -21.60 24.20
CA ASN A 101 17.13 -20.35 24.79
C ASN A 101 16.85 -19.16 23.85
N SER A 102 17.19 -17.95 24.27
CA SER A 102 16.97 -16.72 23.48
C SER A 102 17.60 -16.75 22.09
N ASN A 103 18.64 -17.56 21.87
CA ASN A 103 19.30 -17.70 20.57
C ASN A 103 18.57 -18.68 19.61
N ASP A 104 17.65 -19.49 20.13
CA ASP A 104 16.82 -20.41 19.33
C ASP A 104 15.55 -19.71 18.79
N LEU A 105 15.19 -18.54 19.35
CA LEU A 105 14.09 -17.72 18.83
C LEU A 105 14.52 -17.06 17.51
N THR A 106 13.91 -17.47 16.41
CA THR A 106 14.17 -16.91 15.09
C THR A 106 13.14 -15.85 14.79
N GLU A 107 13.50 -14.59 14.98
CA GLU A 107 12.77 -13.48 14.35
C GLU A 107 13.16 -13.39 12.86
N PRO A 108 12.21 -13.18 11.95
CA PRO A 108 12.50 -13.04 10.52
C PRO A 108 13.19 -11.71 10.18
N TRP A 109 13.29 -10.79 11.13
CA TRP A 109 13.73 -9.41 10.94
C TRP A 109 15.20 -9.20 11.33
N GLN A 110 15.94 -8.48 10.49
CA GLN A 110 17.32 -8.05 10.72
C GLN A 110 17.35 -6.56 11.09
N VAL A 111 18.33 -6.11 11.88
CA VAL A 111 18.53 -4.69 12.19
C VAL A 111 19.05 -3.97 10.94
N GLU A 112 18.45 -2.82 10.61
CA GLU A 112 18.80 -1.98 9.46
C GLU A 112 20.32 -1.81 9.29
N GLY A 113 20.81 -2.06 8.06
CA GLY A 113 22.22 -1.91 7.71
C GLY A 113 23.15 -3.00 8.27
N THR A 114 22.62 -4.05 8.89
CA THR A 114 23.41 -5.13 9.50
C THR A 114 22.91 -6.51 9.09
N VAL A 115 23.70 -7.56 9.36
CA VAL A 115 23.24 -8.95 9.24
C VAL A 115 22.68 -9.52 10.55
N ILE A 116 22.59 -8.70 11.60
CA ILE A 116 22.22 -9.12 12.96
C ILE A 116 20.69 -9.17 13.09
N LYS A 117 20.17 -10.21 13.78
CA LYS A 117 18.73 -10.35 14.05
C LYS A 117 18.25 -9.25 15.02
N ALA A 118 17.06 -8.72 14.78
CA ALA A 118 16.39 -7.83 15.72
C ALA A 118 16.03 -8.57 17.01
N THR A 119 16.04 -7.86 18.14
CA THR A 119 15.72 -8.42 19.47
C THR A 119 14.78 -7.53 20.29
N THR A 120 14.45 -6.34 19.77
CA THR A 120 13.58 -5.37 20.44
C THR A 120 12.66 -4.70 19.42
N ASN A 121 11.51 -4.22 19.89
CA ASN A 121 10.52 -3.52 19.06
C ASN A 121 10.85 -2.03 18.80
N THR A 122 12.02 -1.56 19.22
CA THR A 122 12.50 -0.18 18.99
C THR A 122 13.60 -0.09 17.95
N GLN A 123 14.05 -1.21 17.40
CA GLN A 123 15.06 -1.25 16.34
C GLN A 123 14.41 -0.99 14.96
N ASN A 124 15.12 -0.28 14.09
CA ASN A 124 14.80 -0.27 12.66
C ASN A 124 15.11 -1.65 12.09
N ILE A 125 14.18 -2.22 11.31
CA ILE A 125 14.26 -3.59 10.85
C ILE A 125 14.02 -3.76 9.35
N TYR A 126 14.58 -4.81 8.76
CA TYR A 126 14.33 -5.21 7.38
C TYR A 126 14.29 -6.74 7.21
N GLN A 127 13.74 -7.19 6.09
CA GLN A 127 13.90 -8.56 5.59
C GLN A 127 14.22 -8.53 4.10
N ASN A 128 14.93 -9.55 3.60
CA ASN A 128 15.22 -9.69 2.17
C ASN A 128 14.05 -10.30 1.37
N GLY A 129 13.17 -11.03 2.05
CA GLY A 129 11.96 -11.62 1.46
C GLY A 129 10.83 -10.59 1.30
N ASN A 130 9.76 -11.02 0.65
CA ASN A 130 8.52 -10.24 0.58
C ASN A 130 7.70 -10.40 1.88
N LEU A 131 7.06 -9.33 2.35
CA LEU A 131 6.13 -9.35 3.47
C LEU A 131 4.71 -9.54 2.95
N GLY A 132 4.18 -10.76 3.09
CA GLY A 132 2.74 -11.01 2.90
C GLY A 132 1.97 -10.71 4.19
N ILE A 133 0.89 -9.93 4.09
CA ILE A 133 -0.09 -9.71 5.16
C ILE A 133 -1.45 -10.25 4.70
N GLY A 134 -2.00 -11.21 5.45
CA GLY A 134 -3.24 -11.92 5.10
C GLY A 134 -3.02 -13.40 4.84
N ASP A 135 -4.00 -14.04 4.19
CA ASP A 135 -3.92 -15.46 3.81
C ASP A 135 -3.24 -15.61 2.43
N PHE A 136 -2.06 -16.24 2.42
CA PHE A 136 -1.29 -16.57 1.22
C PHE A 136 -1.32 -18.08 0.93
N THR A 137 -2.29 -18.83 1.45
CA THR A 137 -2.44 -20.26 1.14
C THR A 137 -2.64 -20.44 -0.36
N GLY A 138 -1.64 -21.02 -1.04
CA GLY A 138 -1.66 -21.25 -2.49
C GLY A 138 -1.18 -20.08 -3.36
N ASN A 139 -0.76 -18.95 -2.77
CA ASN A 139 -0.22 -17.80 -3.50
C ASN A 139 1.09 -17.32 -2.86
N ASN A 140 2.01 -16.77 -3.66
CA ASN A 140 3.22 -16.13 -3.13
C ASN A 140 3.06 -14.61 -3.20
N PRO A 141 3.53 -13.86 -2.17
CA PRO A 141 3.67 -12.42 -2.28
C PRO A 141 4.50 -12.04 -3.52
N THR A 142 3.95 -11.26 -4.43
CA THR A 142 4.67 -10.83 -5.64
C THR A 142 5.42 -9.52 -5.44
N GLU A 143 5.00 -8.73 -4.45
CA GLU A 143 5.59 -7.45 -4.10
C GLU A 143 6.23 -7.45 -2.71
N ARG A 144 7.12 -6.48 -2.44
CA ARG A 144 7.86 -6.38 -1.17
C ARG A 144 6.95 -6.29 0.05
N LEU A 145 5.81 -5.63 -0.09
CA LEU A 145 4.69 -5.64 0.85
C LEU A 145 3.44 -5.97 0.04
N ASP A 146 2.82 -7.12 0.33
CA ASP A 146 1.67 -7.63 -0.41
C ASP A 146 0.53 -7.96 0.56
N ILE A 147 -0.67 -7.49 0.26
CA ILE A 147 -1.86 -7.67 1.09
C ILE A 147 -2.79 -8.65 0.38
N GLY A 148 -2.70 -9.93 0.74
CA GLY A 148 -3.44 -11.00 0.07
C GLY A 148 -4.96 -10.89 0.28
N SER A 149 -5.38 -10.26 1.38
CA SER A 149 -6.79 -9.95 1.65
C SER A 149 -6.93 -8.80 2.66
N GLY A 150 -8.07 -8.10 2.62
CA GLY A 150 -8.34 -6.98 3.51
C GLY A 150 -7.89 -5.62 2.97
N ASN A 151 -7.78 -4.62 3.86
CA ASN A 151 -7.46 -3.24 3.51
C ASN A 151 -6.20 -2.76 4.23
N VAL A 152 -5.45 -1.86 3.59
CA VAL A 152 -4.39 -1.08 4.26
C VAL A 152 -5.00 0.18 4.86
N ARG A 153 -4.74 0.40 6.15
CA ARG A 153 -5.05 1.67 6.83
C ARG A 153 -3.75 2.34 7.26
N ILE A 154 -3.53 3.57 6.79
CA ILE A 154 -2.44 4.44 7.24
C ILE A 154 -3.07 5.55 8.10
N ARG A 155 -2.75 5.60 9.40
CA ARG A 155 -3.39 6.57 10.32
C ARG A 155 -3.07 8.02 9.99
N GLU A 156 -1.84 8.26 9.55
CA GLU A 156 -1.35 9.58 9.18
C GLU A 156 -0.66 9.51 7.82
N ILE A 157 -1.21 10.22 6.85
CA ILE A 157 -0.56 10.48 5.57
C ILE A 157 0.00 11.88 5.67
N ASN A 158 1.32 12.03 5.51
CA ASN A 158 1.97 13.32 5.66
C ASN A 158 1.45 14.32 4.58
N LEU A 159 1.46 15.61 4.93
CA LEU A 159 1.04 16.70 4.03
C LEU A 159 2.22 17.27 3.24
N ASN A 160 3.32 16.51 3.11
CA ASN A 160 4.48 16.99 2.37
C ASN A 160 4.07 17.14 0.89
N PRO A 161 4.25 18.32 0.27
CA PRO A 161 3.96 18.49 -1.14
C PRO A 161 4.84 17.54 -1.95
N GLY A 162 4.23 16.69 -2.77
CA GLY A 162 4.96 15.86 -3.71
C GLY A 162 5.69 16.70 -4.76
N ILE A 163 6.76 16.16 -5.33
CA ILE A 163 7.42 16.73 -6.50
C ILE A 163 6.70 16.28 -7.80
N GLY A 164 7.03 16.89 -8.94
CA GLY A 164 6.35 16.61 -10.21
C GLY A 164 6.45 15.17 -10.74
N THR A 165 7.25 14.31 -10.11
CA THR A 165 7.38 12.88 -10.43
C THR A 165 6.53 11.97 -9.54
N ASP A 166 5.88 12.51 -8.50
CA ASP A 166 5.14 11.72 -7.53
C ASP A 166 3.78 11.30 -8.08
N ARG A 167 3.35 10.09 -7.72
CA ARG A 167 2.02 9.58 -8.09
C ARG A 167 0.98 10.09 -7.10
N LEU A 168 -0.17 10.55 -7.59
CA LEU A 168 -1.29 10.94 -6.74
C LEU A 168 -1.87 9.70 -6.05
N LEU A 169 -1.72 9.64 -4.73
CA LEU A 169 -2.40 8.67 -3.87
C LEU A 169 -3.55 9.37 -3.14
N VAL A 170 -4.74 8.80 -3.19
CA VAL A 170 -5.88 9.28 -2.39
C VAL A 170 -6.17 8.31 -1.26
N ALA A 171 -6.57 8.85 -0.11
CA ALA A 171 -7.12 8.05 0.98
C ALA A 171 -8.43 8.68 1.45
N ASP A 172 -9.29 7.86 2.05
CA ASP A 172 -10.49 8.39 2.70
C ASP A 172 -10.17 8.99 4.09
N ALA A 173 -11.20 9.57 4.72
CA ALA A 173 -11.10 10.20 6.04
C ALA A 173 -10.61 9.25 7.17
N ASN A 174 -10.58 7.94 6.93
CA ASN A 174 -10.08 6.94 7.87
C ASN A 174 -8.65 6.49 7.57
N GLY A 175 -8.04 7.02 6.51
CA GLY A 175 -6.69 6.69 6.07
C GLY A 175 -6.60 5.42 5.24
N ILE A 176 -7.72 4.98 4.63
CA ILE A 176 -7.72 3.84 3.70
C ILE A 176 -7.35 4.34 2.31
N LEU A 177 -6.27 3.79 1.73
CA LEU A 177 -5.81 4.11 0.38
C LEU A 177 -6.84 3.64 -0.64
N LYS A 178 -7.12 4.50 -1.62
CA LYS A 178 -8.03 4.21 -2.73
C LYS A 178 -7.33 4.50 -4.06
N THR A 179 -7.78 3.82 -5.10
CA THR A 179 -7.39 4.13 -6.47
C THR A 179 -8.19 5.33 -6.97
N VAL A 180 -7.55 6.17 -7.79
CA VAL A 180 -8.25 7.21 -8.57
C VAL A 180 -8.60 6.61 -9.92
N ASP A 181 -9.83 6.81 -10.40
CA ASP A 181 -10.19 6.44 -11.77
C ASP A 181 -9.42 7.34 -12.75
N PRO A 182 -8.57 6.78 -13.64
CA PRO A 182 -7.84 7.57 -14.62
C PRO A 182 -8.74 8.37 -15.57
N SER A 183 -10.03 8.03 -15.71
CA SER A 183 -11.01 8.81 -16.49
C SER A 183 -11.22 10.24 -15.97
N LEU A 184 -10.92 10.49 -14.68
CA LEU A 184 -11.00 11.80 -14.03
C LEU A 184 -9.78 12.69 -14.29
N SER A 185 -8.72 12.16 -14.92
CA SER A 185 -7.48 12.89 -15.24
C SER A 185 -7.48 13.52 -16.65
N ASN A 186 -8.55 13.31 -17.43
CA ASN A 186 -8.76 14.05 -18.66
C ASN A 186 -9.02 15.52 -18.31
N LYS A 187 -7.95 16.33 -18.26
CA LYS A 187 -8.05 17.77 -18.47
C LYS A 187 -8.94 17.97 -19.70
N ILE A 188 -10.05 18.70 -19.54
CA ILE A 188 -10.95 19.06 -20.63
C ILE A 188 -10.09 19.75 -21.70
N ASN A 189 -9.91 19.12 -22.87
CA ASN A 189 -9.20 19.72 -23.98
C ASN A 189 -10.18 20.57 -24.78
N TYR A 190 -10.14 21.88 -24.56
CA TYR A 190 -11.02 22.85 -25.22
C TYR A 190 -10.64 23.13 -26.69
N SER A 191 -9.53 22.60 -27.21
CA SER A 191 -9.03 22.97 -28.54
C SER A 191 -9.83 22.28 -29.67
N PHE A 192 -10.41 23.07 -30.58
CA PHE A 192 -10.99 22.66 -31.87
C PHE A 192 -12.21 21.74 -31.87
N VAL A 193 -12.82 21.50 -30.70
CA VAL A 193 -14.07 20.74 -30.57
C VAL A 193 -15.20 21.71 -30.28
N GLU A 194 -16.29 21.62 -31.05
CA GLU A 194 -17.53 22.34 -30.77
C GLU A 194 -18.16 21.80 -29.47
N GLN A 195 -18.57 22.71 -28.57
CA GLN A 195 -19.16 22.35 -27.28
C GLN A 195 -20.48 23.08 -27.06
N GLU A 196 -21.45 22.42 -26.42
CA GLU A 196 -22.64 23.09 -25.92
C GLU A 196 -22.31 23.85 -24.64
N THR A 197 -22.58 25.15 -24.61
CA THR A 197 -22.31 25.98 -23.42
C THR A 197 -23.34 25.80 -22.30
N GLY A 198 -24.42 25.04 -22.56
CA GLY A 198 -25.60 24.95 -21.69
C GLY A 198 -26.53 26.17 -21.78
N ARG A 199 -26.14 27.26 -22.45
CA ARG A 199 -26.97 28.45 -22.67
C ARG A 199 -27.89 28.29 -23.90
N LYS A 200 -28.99 29.03 -23.89
CA LYS A 200 -29.95 29.14 -25.00
C LYS A 200 -30.01 30.58 -25.51
N TRP A 201 -30.16 30.74 -26.83
CA TRP A 201 -30.44 32.02 -27.46
C TRP A 201 -31.92 32.43 -27.27
N ILE A 202 -32.26 33.66 -27.66
CA ILE A 202 -33.60 34.25 -27.48
C ILE A 202 -34.70 33.39 -28.12
N ASP A 203 -34.39 32.68 -29.20
CA ASP A 203 -35.31 31.77 -29.91
C ASP A 203 -35.24 30.31 -29.44
N GLY A 204 -34.53 30.03 -28.33
CA GLY A 204 -34.40 28.70 -27.75
C GLY A 204 -33.32 27.82 -28.38
N LYS A 205 -32.59 28.30 -29.40
CA LYS A 205 -31.47 27.54 -30.00
C LYS A 205 -30.32 27.37 -29.01
N THR A 206 -29.61 26.24 -29.10
CA THR A 206 -28.40 25.99 -28.29
C THR A 206 -27.27 26.95 -28.70
N VAL A 207 -26.60 27.52 -27.70
CA VAL A 207 -25.37 28.29 -27.90
C VAL A 207 -24.17 27.34 -27.82
N TYR A 208 -23.39 27.34 -28.91
CA TYR A 208 -22.17 26.56 -29.06
C TYR A 208 -20.94 27.44 -28.83
N GLU A 209 -19.85 26.82 -28.36
CA GLU A 209 -18.52 27.42 -28.28
C GLU A 209 -17.50 26.56 -29.04
N ILE A 210 -16.55 27.21 -29.73
CA ILE A 210 -15.38 26.55 -30.32
C ILE A 210 -14.13 27.41 -30.13
N THR A 211 -12.99 26.77 -29.82
CA THR A 211 -11.72 27.47 -29.61
C THR A 211 -10.71 27.11 -30.71
N GLY A 212 -10.09 28.14 -31.29
CA GLY A 212 -8.93 28.06 -32.16
C GLY A 212 -7.67 28.62 -31.51
N GLN A 213 -6.51 28.29 -32.07
CA GLN A 213 -5.22 28.82 -31.62
C GLN A 213 -4.39 29.28 -32.81
N PHE A 214 -3.72 30.43 -32.69
CA PHE A 214 -2.82 30.94 -33.72
C PHE A 214 -1.67 31.75 -33.14
N VAL A 215 -0.64 31.99 -33.96
CA VAL A 215 0.48 32.89 -33.65
C VAL A 215 0.35 34.11 -34.53
N ALA A 216 0.29 35.29 -33.92
CA ALA A 216 0.19 36.55 -34.60
C ALA A 216 1.56 37.22 -34.75
N GLY A 217 1.80 37.81 -35.94
CA GLY A 217 2.93 38.73 -36.16
C GLY A 217 2.70 40.09 -35.53
N THR A 218 3.68 40.99 -35.68
CA THR A 218 3.54 42.39 -35.26
C THR A 218 2.43 43.07 -36.06
N ASP A 219 1.56 43.82 -35.38
CA ASP A 219 0.50 44.65 -35.98
C ASP A 219 -0.55 43.88 -36.79
N PHE A 220 -0.91 42.66 -36.38
CA PHE A 220 -1.99 41.92 -37.05
C PHE A 220 -3.33 42.64 -36.88
N THR A 221 -4.07 42.79 -37.97
CA THR A 221 -5.38 43.45 -38.00
C THR A 221 -6.54 42.48 -38.14
N GLY A 222 -6.26 41.23 -38.54
CA GLY A 222 -7.30 40.24 -38.76
C GLY A 222 -6.78 38.82 -38.90
N VAL A 223 -7.72 37.89 -38.91
CA VAL A 223 -7.49 36.45 -39.05
C VAL A 223 -8.53 35.84 -39.99
N ASN A 224 -8.20 34.71 -40.60
CA ASN A 224 -9.17 33.90 -41.30
C ASN A 224 -9.64 32.76 -40.37
N ILE A 225 -10.91 32.76 -39.98
CA ILE A 225 -11.43 31.80 -39.00
C ILE A 225 -11.49 30.39 -39.58
N TYR A 226 -11.73 30.21 -40.88
CA TYR A 226 -11.83 28.88 -41.50
C TYR A 226 -10.50 28.15 -41.55
N SER A 227 -9.40 28.91 -41.70
CA SER A 227 -8.06 28.31 -41.61
C SER A 227 -7.68 27.97 -40.17
N LEU A 228 -8.14 28.76 -39.19
CA LEU A 228 -7.82 28.57 -37.78
C LEU A 228 -8.67 27.51 -37.09
N ILE A 229 -9.92 27.37 -37.51
CA ILE A 229 -10.90 26.44 -36.93
C ILE A 229 -11.61 25.70 -38.08
N PRO A 230 -10.98 24.65 -38.65
CA PRO A 230 -11.53 23.96 -39.81
C PRO A 230 -12.91 23.34 -39.60
N ASN A 231 -13.26 23.05 -38.33
CA ASN A 231 -14.55 22.48 -37.95
C ASN A 231 -15.67 23.53 -37.80
N PHE A 232 -15.36 24.83 -37.91
CA PHE A 232 -16.34 25.89 -37.81
C PHE A 232 -17.09 26.06 -39.14
N ASN A 233 -18.34 25.58 -39.19
CA ASN A 233 -19.19 25.64 -40.38
C ASN A 233 -20.12 26.86 -40.34
N VAL A 234 -19.74 27.93 -41.04
CA VAL A 234 -20.31 29.29 -40.91
C VAL A 234 -21.46 29.69 -41.82
N PRO A 235 -21.71 29.09 -43.01
CA PRO A 235 -22.85 29.50 -43.84
C PRO A 235 -24.20 29.44 -43.11
N ASN A 236 -24.24 28.76 -41.96
CA ASN A 236 -25.37 28.52 -41.09
C ASN A 236 -25.05 28.86 -39.63
N ALA A 237 -24.19 29.85 -39.35
CA ALA A 237 -23.85 30.23 -37.97
C ALA A 237 -24.07 31.73 -37.72
N LEU A 238 -24.85 32.07 -36.70
CA LEU A 238 -24.93 33.43 -36.18
C LEU A 238 -23.95 33.56 -35.01
N LEU A 239 -22.90 34.36 -35.22
CA LEU A 239 -21.88 34.66 -34.22
C LEU A 239 -22.46 35.59 -33.14
N LEU A 240 -22.28 35.22 -31.88
CA LEU A 240 -22.78 35.94 -30.71
C LEU A 240 -21.68 36.73 -30.00
N GLU A 241 -20.54 36.06 -29.76
CA GLU A 241 -19.40 36.65 -29.05
C GLU A 241 -18.11 36.08 -29.61
N VAL A 242 -17.06 36.90 -29.63
CA VAL A 242 -15.69 36.45 -29.85
C VAL A 242 -14.80 37.00 -28.77
N ARG A 243 -14.00 36.11 -28.20
CA ARG A 243 -12.95 36.47 -27.26
C ARG A 243 -11.62 36.11 -27.86
N LEU A 244 -10.73 37.09 -27.90
CA LEU A 244 -9.33 36.85 -28.18
C LEU A 244 -8.54 36.93 -26.87
N VAL A 245 -7.84 35.84 -26.53
CA VAL A 245 -7.07 35.69 -25.30
C VAL A 245 -5.60 35.51 -25.66
N GLN A 246 -4.75 36.46 -25.26
CA GLN A 246 -3.31 36.32 -25.45
C GLN A 246 -2.71 35.34 -24.42
N LEU A 247 -1.89 34.40 -24.91
CA LEU A 247 -0.98 33.60 -24.09
C LEU A 247 0.31 34.37 -23.89
N ASN A 248 0.41 35.11 -22.78
CA ASN A 248 1.68 35.61 -22.29
C ASN A 248 1.77 35.28 -20.78
N GLU A 249 2.99 35.25 -20.24
CA GLU A 249 3.22 34.95 -18.82
C GLU A 249 2.98 36.16 -17.90
N LEU A 250 2.65 37.33 -18.46
CA LEU A 250 2.71 38.62 -17.75
C LEU A 250 1.40 39.44 -17.80
N GLU A 251 0.53 39.29 -18.81
CA GLU A 251 -0.71 40.08 -18.99
C GLU A 251 -1.81 39.37 -19.82
N THR A 252 -2.85 38.85 -19.19
CA THR A 252 -4.01 38.33 -19.92
C THR A 252 -4.83 39.49 -20.51
N ARG A 253 -4.76 39.72 -21.83
CA ARG A 253 -5.67 40.62 -22.55
C ARG A 253 -6.83 39.83 -23.14
N ASN A 254 -8.05 40.20 -22.75
CA ASN A 254 -9.28 39.82 -23.42
C ASN A 254 -9.70 41.00 -24.30
N THR A 255 -9.76 40.81 -25.62
CA THR A 255 -10.39 41.79 -26.53
C THR A 255 -11.60 41.17 -27.20
N THR A 256 -12.69 41.93 -27.24
CA THR A 256 -13.95 41.62 -27.94
C THR A 256 -14.19 42.58 -29.11
N GLU A 257 -13.20 43.40 -29.46
CA GLU A 257 -13.33 44.45 -30.48
C GLU A 257 -13.24 43.87 -31.90
N ILE A 258 -14.25 43.14 -32.35
CA ILE A 258 -14.41 42.83 -33.78
C ILE A 258 -14.91 44.09 -34.49
N GLN A 259 -14.18 44.53 -35.51
CA GLN A 259 -14.65 45.59 -36.42
C GLN A 259 -15.59 45.02 -37.48
N SER A 260 -15.21 43.90 -38.09
CA SER A 260 -15.98 43.26 -39.14
C SER A 260 -15.70 41.77 -39.20
N PHE A 261 -16.71 41.01 -39.61
CA PHE A 261 -16.59 39.60 -39.95
C PHE A 261 -17.30 39.36 -41.29
N ASP A 262 -16.58 38.84 -42.27
CA ASP A 262 -17.14 38.37 -43.52
C ASP A 262 -17.38 36.86 -43.45
N ALA A 263 -18.65 36.49 -43.27
CA ALA A 263 -19.09 35.10 -43.21
C ALA A 263 -18.92 34.32 -44.54
N THR A 264 -18.63 34.98 -45.66
CA THR A 264 -18.35 34.29 -46.92
C THR A 264 -16.90 33.85 -46.99
N THR A 265 -15.98 34.73 -46.60
CA THR A 265 -14.53 34.50 -46.71
C THR A 265 -13.91 33.97 -45.41
N GLY A 266 -14.61 34.11 -44.28
CA GLY A 266 -14.11 33.79 -42.94
C GLY A 266 -13.18 34.85 -42.38
N GLU A 267 -13.03 36.00 -43.04
CA GLU A 267 -12.13 37.08 -42.62
C GLU A 267 -12.73 37.86 -41.45
N MET A 268 -11.99 37.95 -40.36
CA MET A 268 -12.34 38.69 -39.14
C MET A 268 -11.30 39.76 -38.87
N ILE A 269 -11.74 41.01 -38.74
CA ILE A 269 -10.89 42.19 -38.50
C ILE A 269 -11.14 42.70 -37.08
N PHE A 270 -10.08 43.00 -36.34
CA PHE A 270 -10.13 43.46 -34.96
C PHE A 270 -9.73 44.94 -34.81
N GLY A 271 -10.23 45.60 -33.75
CA GLY A 271 -9.90 46.97 -33.35
C GLY A 271 -11.10 47.92 -33.25
N THR A 272 -10.84 49.21 -33.19
CA THR A 272 -11.87 50.25 -33.06
C THR A 272 -12.20 50.89 -34.43
N GLN A 273 -13.47 50.91 -34.81
CA GLN A 273 -13.91 51.50 -36.09
C GLN A 273 -13.46 52.96 -36.21
N GLY A 274 -12.76 53.29 -37.30
CA GLY A 274 -12.26 54.65 -37.57
C GLY A 274 -10.91 54.99 -36.89
N SER A 275 -10.27 54.05 -36.21
CA SER A 275 -8.92 54.20 -35.65
C SER A 275 -7.87 53.53 -36.54
N LEU A 276 -6.73 54.20 -36.76
CA LEU A 276 -5.54 53.63 -37.43
C LEU A 276 -4.61 52.87 -36.46
N ALA A 277 -4.92 52.87 -35.16
CA ALA A 277 -4.10 52.20 -34.17
C ALA A 277 -4.52 50.73 -34.03
N VAL A 278 -3.66 49.82 -34.46
CA VAL A 278 -3.80 48.38 -34.21
C VAL A 278 -3.19 48.09 -32.84
N SER A 279 -3.98 47.62 -31.87
CA SER A 279 -3.54 47.50 -30.47
C SER A 279 -3.10 46.10 -30.05
N GLN A 280 -3.00 45.16 -31.00
CA GLN A 280 -2.66 43.77 -30.69
C GLN A 280 -1.17 43.49 -30.89
N LEU A 281 -0.54 42.98 -29.84
CA LEU A 281 0.88 42.65 -29.82
C LEU A 281 1.13 41.34 -30.62
N ALA A 282 2.36 41.14 -31.06
CA ALA A 282 2.76 39.82 -31.55
C ALA A 282 2.70 38.79 -30.42
N GLY A 283 2.31 37.56 -30.73
CA GLY A 283 2.26 36.49 -29.71
C GLY A 283 1.33 35.35 -30.05
N GLN A 284 1.21 34.40 -29.12
CA GLN A 284 0.27 33.29 -29.26
C GLN A 284 -1.09 33.69 -28.70
N TYR A 285 -2.15 33.32 -29.41
CA TYR A 285 -3.53 33.69 -29.09
C TYR A 285 -4.45 32.47 -29.15
N TYR A 286 -5.41 32.44 -28.22
CA TYR A 286 -6.64 31.68 -28.37
C TYR A 286 -7.75 32.58 -28.87
N ILE A 287 -8.52 32.09 -29.83
CA ILE A 287 -9.75 32.71 -30.27
C ILE A 287 -10.91 31.79 -29.89
N ILE A 288 -11.87 32.32 -29.15
CA ILE A 288 -13.04 31.59 -28.66
C ILE A 288 -14.25 32.22 -29.33
N LEU A 289 -15.01 31.41 -30.08
CA LEU A 289 -16.21 31.84 -30.78
C LEU A 289 -17.43 31.27 -30.09
N GLU A 290 -18.39 32.12 -29.76
CA GLU A 290 -19.74 31.71 -29.36
C GLU A 290 -20.72 31.96 -30.49
N TYR A 291 -21.55 30.97 -30.83
CA TYR A 291 -22.48 31.07 -31.95
C TYR A 291 -23.72 30.19 -31.76
N ILE A 292 -24.75 30.45 -32.57
CA ILE A 292 -25.88 29.53 -32.76
C ILE A 292 -25.90 29.01 -34.19
N LYS A 293 -26.50 27.85 -34.41
CA LYS A 293 -26.69 27.27 -35.75
C LYS A 293 -28.00 27.76 -36.36
N GLU A 294 -27.95 28.39 -37.53
CA GLU A 294 -29.08 28.74 -38.37
C GLU A 294 -29.37 27.62 -39.37
N GLN A 295 -30.64 27.31 -39.63
CA GLN A 295 -31.02 26.37 -40.70
C GLN A 295 -30.95 27.16 -42.01
N GLY A 296 -30.21 26.66 -43.02
CA GLY A 296 -30.09 27.32 -44.31
C GLY A 296 -31.46 27.65 -44.89
N ILE A 297 -31.63 28.87 -45.41
CA ILE A 297 -32.85 29.30 -46.10
C ILE A 297 -32.99 28.41 -47.34
N GLY A 298 -33.84 27.40 -47.27
CA GLY A 298 -34.27 26.64 -48.44
C GLY A 298 -34.88 27.62 -49.45
N THR A 299 -34.31 27.69 -50.64
CA THR A 299 -34.91 28.41 -51.77
C THR A 299 -36.34 27.93 -51.94
N GLY A 300 -37.30 28.83 -51.74
CA GLY A 300 -38.72 28.54 -51.87
C GLY A 300 -39.03 27.96 -53.24
N GLY A 301 -39.46 26.70 -53.26
CA GLY A 301 -40.15 26.13 -54.40
C GLY A 301 -41.48 26.84 -54.56
N THR A 302 -41.65 27.51 -55.70
CA THR A 302 -42.92 28.07 -56.15
C THR A 302 -43.99 27.00 -56.19
N GLU A 303 -45.10 27.25 -55.49
CA GLU A 303 -46.37 26.57 -55.72
C GLU A 303 -46.87 26.89 -57.13
N ASN A 304 -47.13 25.84 -57.90
CA ASN A 304 -48.18 25.72 -58.93
C ASN A 304 -48.48 24.24 -59.12
#